data_AF-A0A915UR88-F1
#
_entry.id   AF-A0A915UR88-F1
#
_cell.length_a   1.000
_cell.length_b   1.000
_cell.length_c   1.000
_cell.angle_alpha   90.00
_cell.angle_beta   90.00
_cell.angle_gamma   90.00
#
_symmetry.space_group_name_H-M   'P 1'
#
loop_
_entity.id
_entity.type
_entity.pdbx_description
1 polymer ?
#
loop_
_entity_poly.entity_id
_entity_poly.type
_entity_poly.pdbx_seq_one_letter_code
_entity_poly.pdbx_strand_id
1 'polypeptide(L)'
;MRKLEPTLIGYLSADQLITVSPSSPLPITSNTITTPLLTSVVNADTNANRDILGNTSAEQPTLSHCSPYHTLIWTGVKSAASDVNYIIEARSTDINSGGPLASGWFQVATGTITGAANSWFRVVITAPDGLYFDQYRIRVQVASGTNTITSKIIGVRR
;
A
#
# COMPACT_ATOMS: atom_id res chain seq x y z
N MET A 1 30.99 -19.38 -43.57
CA MET A 1 29.75 -19.42 -42.77
C MET A 1 30.17 -19.55 -41.30
N ARG A 2 30.05 -18.50 -40.50
CA ARG A 2 30.54 -18.48 -39.11
C ARG A 2 29.46 -19.12 -38.23
N LYS A 3 29.78 -20.24 -37.58
CA LYS A 3 28.88 -20.91 -36.63
C LYS A 3 28.72 -19.98 -35.42
N LEU A 4 27.49 -19.51 -35.17
CA LEU A 4 27.19 -18.74 -33.96
C LEU A 4 27.13 -19.72 -32.80
N GLU A 5 28.08 -19.64 -31.88
CA GLU A 5 28.03 -20.40 -30.64
C GLU A 5 26.84 -19.91 -29.80
N PRO A 6 26.01 -20.79 -29.22
CA PRO A 6 24.91 -20.39 -28.38
C PRO A 6 25.44 -19.60 -27.17
N THR A 7 24.91 -18.40 -26.96
CA THR A 7 25.27 -17.58 -25.79
C THR A 7 24.81 -18.30 -24.53
N LEU A 8 25.77 -18.72 -23.71
CA LEU A 8 25.52 -19.32 -22.41
C LEU A 8 24.91 -18.26 -21.48
N ILE A 9 23.72 -18.53 -20.94
CA ILE A 9 23.13 -17.70 -19.88
C ILE A 9 23.45 -18.38 -18.55
N GLY A 10 24.09 -17.65 -17.64
CA GLY A 10 24.49 -18.13 -16.33
C GLY A 10 24.39 -17.06 -15.25
N TYR A 11 24.47 -17.46 -13.98
CA TYR A 11 24.53 -16.56 -12.83
C TYR A 11 25.72 -16.91 -11.94
N LEU A 12 26.25 -15.94 -11.22
CA LEU A 12 27.34 -16.16 -10.27
C LEU A 12 26.77 -16.67 -8.94
N SER A 13 27.35 -17.74 -8.39
CA SER A 13 27.01 -18.28 -7.08
C SER A 13 28.26 -18.85 -6.44
N ALA A 14 28.59 -18.42 -5.22
CA ALA A 14 29.80 -18.82 -4.49
C ALA A 14 31.07 -18.76 -5.37
N ASP A 15 31.24 -17.65 -6.10
CA ASP A 15 32.33 -17.39 -7.04
C ASP A 15 32.45 -18.35 -8.23
N GLN A 16 31.39 -19.13 -8.51
CA GLN A 16 31.29 -19.98 -9.69
C GLN A 16 30.17 -19.51 -10.63
N LEU A 17 30.44 -19.53 -11.93
CA LEU A 17 29.41 -19.31 -12.95
C LEU A 17 28.57 -20.59 -13.10
N ILE A 18 27.30 -20.52 -12.72
CA ILE A 18 26.33 -21.60 -12.87
C ILE A 18 25.51 -21.35 -14.14
N THR A 19 25.53 -22.30 -15.06
CA THR A 19 24.69 -22.29 -16.27
C THR A 19 23.23 -22.45 -15.89
N VAL A 20 22.35 -21.59 -16.43
CA VAL A 20 20.91 -21.71 -16.23
C VAL A 20 20.40 -22.95 -16.94
N SER A 21 19.75 -23.83 -16.19
CA SER A 21 19.11 -25.05 -16.71
C SER A 21 17.86 -25.39 -15.90
N PRO A 22 17.00 -26.32 -16.37
CA PRO A 22 15.86 -26.77 -15.57
C PRO A 22 16.22 -27.33 -14.19
N SER A 23 17.43 -27.91 -14.05
CA SER A 23 17.96 -28.42 -12.78
C SER A 23 18.80 -27.40 -12.00
N SER A 24 19.04 -26.23 -12.57
CA SER A 24 19.74 -25.09 -11.95
C SER A 24 19.12 -23.78 -12.44
N PRO A 25 17.86 -23.51 -12.07
CA PRO A 25 17.18 -22.31 -12.50
C PRO A 25 17.86 -21.08 -11.89
N LEU A 26 17.60 -19.90 -12.47
CA LEU A 26 18.02 -18.66 -11.87
C LEU A 26 17.52 -18.58 -10.42
N PRO A 27 18.37 -18.16 -9.46
CA PRO A 27 17.95 -18.00 -8.08
C PRO A 27 16.93 -16.87 -8.04
N ILE A 28 15.69 -17.22 -7.75
CA ILE A 28 14.70 -16.23 -7.39
C ILE A 28 14.93 -15.89 -5.92
N THR A 29 15.25 -14.64 -5.61
CA THR A 29 14.94 -14.14 -4.28
C THR A 29 13.43 -14.20 -4.18
N SER A 30 12.88 -15.10 -3.37
CA SER A 30 11.47 -15.04 -3.00
C SER A 30 11.22 -13.63 -2.48
N ASN A 31 10.63 -12.77 -3.30
CA ASN A 31 10.05 -11.53 -2.83
C ASN A 31 9.11 -11.96 -1.72
N THR A 32 9.46 -11.61 -0.48
CA THR A 32 8.63 -11.88 0.69
C THR A 32 7.22 -11.49 0.33
N ILE A 33 6.31 -12.48 0.32
CA ILE A 33 4.90 -12.21 0.11
C ILE A 33 4.53 -11.22 1.20
N THR A 34 4.38 -9.95 0.83
CA THR A 34 4.05 -8.90 1.78
C THR A 34 2.59 -9.14 2.14
N THR A 35 2.35 -9.79 3.27
CA THR A 35 1.01 -9.99 3.80
C THR A 35 0.31 -8.64 3.86
N PRO A 36 -0.90 -8.49 3.29
CA PRO A 36 -1.60 -7.22 3.37
C PRO A 36 -1.82 -6.83 4.83
N LEU A 37 -1.56 -5.54 5.12
CA LEU A 37 -1.96 -4.93 6.39
C LEU A 37 -3.47 -4.87 6.48
N LEU A 38 -4.12 -4.68 5.33
CA LEU A 38 -5.56 -4.63 5.22
C LEU A 38 -6.01 -5.02 3.82
N THR A 39 -7.13 -5.74 3.76
CA THR A 39 -8.00 -5.83 2.60
C THR A 39 -9.39 -5.39 3.02
N SER A 40 -10.02 -4.46 2.32
CA SER A 40 -11.34 -3.94 2.69
C SER A 40 -12.19 -3.58 1.47
N VAL A 41 -13.49 -3.44 1.71
CA VAL A 41 -14.46 -2.92 0.75
C VAL A 41 -15.28 -1.86 1.47
N VAL A 42 -15.39 -0.67 0.90
CA VAL A 42 -16.19 0.42 1.46
C VAL A 42 -17.10 1.02 0.39
N ASN A 43 -18.32 1.41 0.79
CA ASN A 43 -19.19 2.25 -0.03
C ASN A 43 -19.01 3.71 0.41
N ALA A 44 -18.35 4.50 -0.42
CA ALA A 44 -18.16 5.93 -0.22
C ALA A 44 -19.23 6.73 -0.96
N ASP A 45 -19.62 7.86 -0.37
CA ASP A 45 -20.60 8.80 -0.90
C ASP A 45 -20.13 10.25 -0.69
N THR A 46 -20.94 11.20 -1.11
CA THR A 46 -20.66 12.63 -0.98
C THR A 46 -20.95 13.18 0.42
N ASN A 47 -21.59 12.41 1.30
CA ASN A 47 -22.21 12.93 2.53
C ASN A 47 -21.23 13.07 3.68
N ALA A 48 -20.20 12.23 3.72
CA ALA A 48 -19.20 12.28 4.78
C ALA A 48 -17.86 11.67 4.34
N ASN A 49 -16.77 12.21 4.90
CA ASN A 49 -15.50 11.51 4.93
C ASN A 49 -15.65 10.27 5.82
N ARG A 50 -15.38 9.10 5.25
CA ARG A 50 -15.34 7.83 5.96
C ARG A 50 -14.02 7.15 5.71
N ASP A 51 -13.56 6.35 6.65
CA ASP A 51 -12.38 5.55 6.39
C ASP A 51 -12.68 4.37 5.45
N ILE A 52 -11.63 3.69 4.98
CA ILE A 52 -11.79 2.54 4.06
C ILE A 52 -12.34 1.27 4.73
N LEU A 53 -12.74 1.34 6.00
CA LEU A 53 -13.55 0.34 6.72
C LEU A 53 -15.01 0.80 6.88
N GLY A 54 -15.35 2.02 6.43
CA GLY A 54 -16.69 2.60 6.48
C GLY A 54 -16.97 3.46 7.70
N ASN A 55 -15.98 3.69 8.57
CA ASN A 55 -16.15 4.40 9.83
C ASN A 55 -16.00 5.92 9.68
N THR A 56 -16.79 6.68 10.42
CA THR A 56 -16.76 8.15 10.45
C THR A 56 -16.15 8.72 11.74
N SER A 57 -15.92 7.89 12.76
CA SER A 57 -15.31 8.33 14.03
C SER A 57 -13.94 8.97 13.81
N ALA A 58 -13.75 10.17 14.34
CA ALA A 58 -12.53 10.95 14.17
C ALA A 58 -11.29 10.30 14.79
N GLU A 59 -11.48 9.58 15.90
CA GLU A 59 -10.39 9.05 16.71
C GLU A 59 -10.01 7.61 16.39
N GLN A 60 -10.80 6.91 15.57
CA GLN A 60 -10.58 5.51 15.29
C GLN A 60 -9.57 5.33 14.15
N PRO A 61 -8.48 4.56 14.36
CA PRO A 61 -7.56 4.20 13.30
C PRO A 61 -8.20 3.21 12.31
N THR A 62 -7.78 3.29 11.06
CA THR A 62 -8.03 2.26 10.05
C THR A 62 -7.04 1.10 10.20
N LEU A 63 -5.77 1.44 10.48
CA LEU A 63 -4.70 0.49 10.76
C LEU A 63 -4.13 0.79 12.13
N SER A 64 -3.96 -0.23 12.97
CA SER A 64 -3.38 -0.10 14.31
C SER A 64 -2.26 -1.11 14.50
N HIS A 65 -1.37 -0.85 15.47
CA HIS A 65 -0.23 -1.71 15.78
C HIS A 65 0.66 -2.00 14.55
N CYS A 66 0.79 -1.00 13.66
CA CYS A 66 1.61 -1.12 12.48
C CYS A 66 3.09 -1.20 12.88
N SER A 67 3.84 -2.03 12.17
CA SER A 67 5.30 -2.01 12.23
C SER A 67 5.86 -0.72 11.62
N PRO A 68 7.14 -0.37 11.87
CA PRO A 68 7.75 0.82 11.30
C PRO A 68 7.97 0.67 9.79
N TYR A 69 6.93 0.95 9.01
CA TYR A 69 7.00 0.94 7.56
C TYR A 69 7.62 2.24 7.04
N HIS A 70 8.55 2.11 6.09
CA HIS A 70 9.08 3.25 5.37
C HIS A 70 8.04 3.80 4.38
N THR A 71 7.29 2.90 3.74
CA THR A 71 6.30 3.24 2.71
C THR A 71 5.04 2.40 2.89
N LEU A 72 3.88 3.01 2.70
CA LEU A 72 2.62 2.30 2.52
C LEU A 72 2.23 2.32 1.04
N ILE A 73 1.78 1.19 0.52
CA ILE A 73 1.23 1.09 -0.83
C ILE A 73 -0.22 0.68 -0.71
N TRP A 74 -1.09 1.53 -1.24
CA TRP A 74 -2.51 1.25 -1.38
C TRP A 74 -2.82 0.95 -2.83
N THR A 75 -3.36 -0.23 -3.09
CA THR A 75 -3.88 -0.62 -4.40
C THR A 75 -5.37 -0.91 -4.27
N GLY A 76 -6.14 -0.62 -5.31
CA GLY A 76 -7.57 -0.91 -5.29
C GLY A 76 -8.25 -0.75 -6.63
N VAL A 77 -9.56 -0.96 -6.61
CA VAL A 77 -10.48 -0.74 -7.72
C VAL A 77 -11.67 0.07 -7.20
N LYS A 78 -12.15 1.01 -8.01
CA LYS A 78 -13.36 1.80 -7.73
C LYS A 78 -14.46 1.41 -8.72
N SER A 79 -15.69 1.18 -8.25
CA SER A 79 -16.80 0.71 -9.09
C SER A 79 -17.39 1.78 -10.01
N ALA A 80 -17.16 3.07 -9.74
CA ALA A 80 -17.68 4.19 -10.54
C ALA A 80 -16.58 5.13 -11.05
N ALA A 81 -16.88 5.88 -12.12
CA ALA A 81 -15.97 6.82 -12.76
C ALA A 81 -15.73 8.10 -11.93
N SER A 82 -16.59 8.38 -10.95
CA SER A 82 -16.45 9.51 -10.03
C SER A 82 -15.08 9.50 -9.33
N ASP A 83 -14.52 10.70 -9.13
CA ASP A 83 -13.27 10.90 -8.44
C ASP A 83 -13.40 10.59 -6.95
N VAL A 84 -12.35 10.00 -6.38
CA VAL A 84 -12.28 9.70 -4.93
C VAL A 84 -11.20 10.57 -4.32
N ASN A 85 -11.59 11.53 -3.51
CA ASN A 85 -10.68 12.32 -2.70
C ASN A 85 -10.25 11.49 -1.48
N TYR A 86 -8.97 11.50 -1.16
CA TYR A 86 -8.43 10.79 -0.01
C TYR A 86 -7.58 11.68 0.89
N ILE A 87 -7.63 11.38 2.18
CA ILE A 87 -6.77 11.98 3.19
C ILE A 87 -6.21 10.83 4.03
N ILE A 88 -4.90 10.80 4.19
CA ILE A 88 -4.22 9.80 4.99
C ILE A 88 -3.50 10.52 6.11
N GLU A 89 -3.86 10.10 7.31
CA GLU A 89 -3.34 10.61 8.55
C GLU A 89 -2.64 9.49 9.31
N ALA A 90 -1.68 9.87 10.15
CA ALA A 90 -0.95 8.94 10.98
C ALA A 90 -0.66 9.56 12.34
N ARG A 91 -0.43 8.72 13.34
CA ARG A 91 0.02 9.14 14.66
C ARG A 91 0.78 8.02 15.34
N SER A 92 1.61 8.39 16.30
CA SER A 92 2.30 7.43 17.16
C SER A 92 1.50 7.19 18.45
N THR A 93 1.55 5.98 18.99
CA THR A 93 0.92 5.65 20.29
C THR A 93 1.91 5.26 21.37
N ASP A 94 1.50 5.51 22.61
CA ASP A 94 2.22 5.13 23.82
C ASP A 94 2.17 3.62 23.97
N ILE A 95 3.34 3.03 24.23
CA ILE A 95 3.51 1.58 24.24
C ILE A 95 2.73 0.89 25.36
N ASN A 96 2.39 1.60 26.43
CA ASN A 96 1.72 1.02 27.60
C ASN A 96 0.20 1.19 27.56
N SER A 97 -0.28 2.34 27.08
CA SER A 97 -1.70 2.70 27.07
C SER A 97 -2.38 2.50 25.70
N GLY A 98 -1.60 2.43 24.61
CA GLY A 98 -2.12 2.45 23.23
C GLY A 98 -2.77 3.78 22.84
N GLY A 99 -2.70 4.80 23.71
CA GLY A 99 -3.18 6.15 23.47
C GLY A 99 -2.18 6.96 22.63
N PRO A 100 -2.61 8.05 21.99
CA PRO A 100 -1.74 8.86 21.14
C PRO A 100 -0.61 9.55 21.95
N LEU A 101 0.63 9.51 21.45
CA LEU A 101 1.81 10.16 22.07
C LEU A 101 1.80 11.68 21.95
N ALA A 102 1.12 12.21 20.94
CA ALA A 102 0.97 13.64 20.70
C ALA A 102 -0.50 13.97 20.46
N SER A 103 -0.84 15.26 20.50
CA SER A 103 -2.21 15.69 20.20
C SER A 103 -2.54 15.46 18.73
N GLY A 104 -3.43 14.50 18.47
CA GLY A 104 -4.17 14.37 17.22
C GLY A 104 -3.47 13.60 16.11
N TRP A 105 -3.97 13.83 14.90
CA TRP A 105 -3.58 13.16 13.66
C TRP A 105 -2.66 14.06 12.84
N PHE A 106 -1.59 13.48 12.29
CA PHE A 106 -0.71 14.17 11.34
C PHE A 106 -1.05 13.73 9.92
N GLN A 107 -1.36 14.68 9.05
CA GLN A 107 -1.60 14.37 7.64
C GLN A 107 -0.28 13.96 6.97
N VAL A 108 -0.24 12.74 6.44
CA VAL A 108 0.94 12.19 5.73
C VAL A 108 0.74 12.14 4.22
N ALA A 109 -0.51 12.12 3.73
CA ALA A 109 -0.81 12.26 2.32
C ALA A 109 -2.24 12.75 2.08
N THR A 110 -2.44 13.39 0.93
CA THR A 110 -3.77 13.68 0.39
C THR A 110 -3.71 13.68 -1.13
N GLY A 111 -4.84 13.46 -1.78
CA GLY A 111 -4.94 13.55 -3.22
C GLY A 111 -6.28 13.06 -3.73
N THR A 112 -6.34 12.83 -5.04
CA THR A 112 -7.54 12.39 -5.74
C THR A 112 -7.20 11.17 -6.60
N ILE A 113 -8.01 10.13 -6.48
CA ILE A 113 -7.97 8.97 -7.37
C ILE A 113 -8.95 9.23 -8.50
N THR A 114 -8.41 9.45 -9.70
CA THR A 114 -9.16 9.69 -10.94
C THR A 114 -9.17 8.42 -11.80
N GLY A 115 -10.08 8.35 -12.77
CA GLY A 115 -10.09 7.28 -13.78
C GLY A 115 -11.48 6.71 -14.07
N ALA A 116 -11.55 5.74 -14.98
CA ALA A 116 -12.80 5.10 -15.35
C ALA A 116 -13.42 4.27 -14.20
N ALA A 117 -14.66 3.83 -14.39
CA ALA A 117 -15.24 2.80 -13.54
C ALA A 117 -14.47 1.48 -13.69
N ASN A 118 -14.32 0.73 -12.61
CA ASN A 118 -13.65 -0.57 -12.55
C ASN A 118 -12.16 -0.53 -12.95
N SER A 119 -11.52 0.64 -12.90
CA SER A 119 -10.08 0.77 -13.13
C SER A 119 -9.28 0.54 -11.86
N TRP A 120 -8.13 -0.12 -12.00
CA TRP A 120 -7.15 -0.23 -10.93
C TRP A 120 -6.47 1.11 -10.64
N PHE A 121 -6.20 1.36 -9.37
CA PHE A 121 -5.37 2.48 -8.93
C PHE A 121 -4.27 2.01 -7.99
N ARG A 122 -3.22 2.83 -7.88
CA ARG A 122 -2.14 2.67 -6.91
C ARG A 122 -1.78 4.02 -6.33
N VAL A 123 -1.76 4.10 -5.00
CA VAL A 123 -1.26 5.24 -4.24
C VAL A 123 -0.04 4.79 -3.46
N VAL A 124 1.07 5.51 -3.61
CA VAL A 124 2.32 5.27 -2.87
C VAL A 124 2.48 6.39 -1.86
N ILE A 125 2.55 6.01 -0.59
CA ILE A 125 2.56 6.95 0.54
C ILE A 125 3.92 6.81 1.20
N THR A 126 4.69 7.89 1.18
CA THR A 126 6.04 7.92 1.73
C THR A 126 6.34 9.32 2.26
N ALA A 127 7.20 9.40 3.26
CA ALA A 127 7.81 10.64 3.72
C ALA A 127 9.33 10.59 3.44
N PRO A 128 10.06 11.73 3.45
CA PRO A 128 11.51 11.76 3.25
C PRO A 128 12.26 10.81 4.18
N ASP A 129 11.86 10.80 5.45
CA ASP A 129 12.45 9.96 6.50
C ASP A 129 11.70 8.65 6.71
N GLY A 130 10.65 8.34 5.94
CA GLY A 130 9.77 7.19 6.15
C GLY A 130 8.58 7.49 7.07
N LEU A 131 7.57 6.61 7.06
CA LEU A 131 6.32 6.84 7.78
C LEU A 131 6.41 6.46 9.26
N TYR A 132 6.94 5.30 9.63
CA TYR A 132 7.26 4.87 11.01
C TYR A 132 6.20 5.05 12.11
N PHE A 133 4.96 5.41 11.77
CA PHE A 133 3.82 5.46 12.68
C PHE A 133 3.22 4.07 12.89
N ASP A 134 2.65 3.85 14.07
CA ASP A 134 1.95 2.60 14.44
C ASP A 134 0.43 2.68 14.21
N GLN A 135 -0.13 3.87 13.99
CA GLN A 135 -1.52 4.06 13.59
C GLN A 135 -1.66 4.89 12.32
N TYR A 136 -2.57 4.47 11.44
CA TYR A 136 -2.96 5.20 10.23
C TYR A 136 -4.48 5.27 10.10
N ARG A 137 -4.96 6.38 9.56
CA ARG A 137 -6.35 6.62 9.21
C ARG A 137 -6.43 7.00 7.74
N ILE A 138 -7.13 6.17 6.94
CA ILE A 138 -7.21 6.33 5.49
C ILE A 138 -8.66 6.69 5.15
N ARG A 139 -8.90 7.98 4.93
CA ARG A 139 -10.22 8.55 4.66
C ARG A 139 -10.46 8.75 3.19
N VAL A 140 -11.70 8.55 2.78
CA VAL A 140 -12.18 8.74 1.43
C VAL A 140 -13.52 9.47 1.40
N GLN A 141 -13.72 10.26 0.36
CA GLN A 141 -15.00 10.85 -0.01
C GLN A 141 -15.06 10.97 -1.53
N VAL A 142 -16.21 10.63 -2.12
CA VAL A 142 -16.38 10.72 -3.58
C VAL A 142 -16.86 12.11 -3.98
N ALA A 143 -16.45 12.57 -5.16
CA ALA A 143 -16.84 13.87 -5.69
C ALA A 143 -18.33 13.93 -6.07
N SER A 144 -18.90 12.82 -6.54
CA SER A 144 -20.32 12.69 -6.88
C SER A 144 -20.82 11.25 -6.78
N GLY A 145 -22.10 11.08 -6.45
CA GLY A 145 -22.77 9.78 -6.39
C GLY A 145 -22.23 8.87 -5.29
N THR A 146 -22.15 7.58 -5.60
CA THR A 146 -21.60 6.53 -4.72
C THR A 146 -20.52 5.75 -5.45
N ASN A 147 -19.54 5.25 -4.71
CA ASN A 147 -18.47 4.42 -5.25
C ASN A 147 -18.12 3.31 -4.26
N THR A 148 -18.09 2.07 -4.73
CA THR A 148 -17.59 0.93 -3.97
C THR A 148 -16.09 0.83 -4.24
N ILE A 149 -15.29 0.95 -3.19
CA ILE A 149 -13.83 0.95 -3.27
C ILE A 149 -13.33 -0.33 -2.60
N THR A 150 -12.76 -1.22 -3.40
CA THR A 150 -12.06 -2.41 -2.93
C THR A 150 -10.58 -2.07 -2.77
N SER A 151 -10.05 -2.26 -1.57
CA SER A 151 -8.72 -1.81 -1.17
C SER A 151 -7.84 -2.95 -0.68
N LYS A 152 -6.56 -2.86 -0.98
CA LYS A 152 -5.47 -3.63 -0.37
C LYS A 152 -4.35 -2.68 0.03
N ILE A 153 -3.94 -2.74 1.29
CA ILE A 153 -2.81 -1.97 1.84
C ILE A 153 -1.68 -2.93 2.17
N ILE A 154 -0.45 -2.57 1.76
CA ILE A 154 0.78 -3.24 2.18
C ILE A 154 1.76 -2.22 2.77
N GLY A 155 2.56 -2.66 3.73
CA GLY A 155 3.66 -1.88 4.29
C GLY A 155 4.99 -2.41 3.81
N VAL A 156 5.89 -1.50 3.43
CA VAL A 156 7.24 -1.82 2.96
C VAL A 156 8.25 -1.33 3.99
N ARG A 157 9.17 -2.22 4.39
CA ARG A 157 10.32 -1.90 5.24
C ARG A 157 11.57 -1.77 4.36
N ARG A 158 12.52 -0.94 4.79
CA ARG A 158 13.87 -0.86 4.17
C ARG A 158 14.83 -1.77 4.91
#